data_AF-A0A2S5V4M2-F1
#
_entry.id   AF-A0A2S5V4M2-F1
#
_cell.length_a   1.000
_cell.length_b   1.000
_cell.length_c   1.000
_cell.angle_alpha   90.00
_cell.angle_beta   90.00
_cell.angle_gamma   90.00
#
_symmetry.space_group_name_H-M   'P 1'
#
loop_
_entity.id
_entity.type
_entity.pdbx_description
1 polymer ?
#
loop_
_entity_poly.entity_id
_entity_poly.type
_entity_poly.pdbx_seq_one_letter_code
_entity_poly.pdbx_strand_id
1 'polypeptide(L)'
;MLNATSPDTADTYTVRITSALSPGTTTTQNGQSYNFSQNGSGWNGDNPEDGSGDYTYSGFGPAGAIVLNQRKEGTTTPIGPGTDSQTLTFEFLDASGAPISATNVAIDIFDVTSVAGQIWRASYWDAVGFSVAPASIVSEPSLDQGAGAGTLADPFRRSGGLFPTNPIGLPQYQDEFRFDSFPNGSTMDYTSYNGYQGWHFIAISSIRFTAQIAC
;
A
#
# COMPACT_ATOMS: atom_id res chain seq x y z
N MET A 1 -4.86 -4.11 13.41
CA MET A 1 -6.13 -3.42 13.77
C MET A 1 -5.78 -1.98 14.09
N LEU A 2 -6.54 -1.03 13.56
CA LEU A 2 -6.39 0.40 13.82
C LEU A 2 -7.61 0.89 14.60
N ASN A 3 -7.39 1.75 15.60
CA ASN A 3 -8.46 2.35 16.37
C ASN A 3 -8.60 3.83 15.96
N ALA A 4 -9.84 4.28 15.80
CA ALA A 4 -10.19 5.67 15.56
C ALA A 4 -11.18 6.14 16.63
N THR A 5 -11.02 7.37 17.10
CA THR A 5 -11.98 8.00 18.02
C THR A 5 -12.64 9.16 17.32
N SER A 6 -13.98 9.17 17.32
CA SER A 6 -14.77 10.27 16.78
C SER A 6 -14.47 11.55 17.56
N PRO A 7 -14.07 12.65 16.91
CA PRO A 7 -13.84 13.91 17.60
C PRO A 7 -15.15 14.53 18.13
N ASP A 8 -16.30 14.19 17.52
CA ASP A 8 -17.59 14.79 17.83
C ASP A 8 -18.36 14.04 18.92
N THR A 9 -18.26 12.71 18.94
CA THR A 9 -19.03 11.86 19.86
C THR A 9 -18.18 11.13 20.90
N ALA A 10 -16.85 11.15 20.74
CA ALA A 10 -15.90 10.33 21.50
C ALA A 10 -16.09 8.81 21.36
N ASP A 11 -16.93 8.35 20.43
CA ASP A 11 -17.10 6.93 20.12
C ASP A 11 -15.82 6.36 19.53
N THR A 12 -15.53 5.11 19.84
CA THR A 12 -14.37 4.39 19.31
C THR A 12 -14.81 3.41 18.23
N TYR A 13 -14.10 3.44 17.10
CA TYR A 13 -14.28 2.55 15.98
C TYR A 13 -12.98 1.81 15.69
N THR A 14 -13.10 0.60 15.16
CA THR A 14 -11.96 -0.21 14.75
C THR A 14 -11.99 -0.41 13.25
N VAL A 15 -10.87 -0.15 12.58
CA VAL A 15 -10.64 -0.64 11.22
C VAL A 15 -9.80 -1.91 11.33
N ARG A 16 -10.40 -3.05 11.01
CA ARG A 16 -9.67 -4.31 10.85
C ARG A 16 -9.22 -4.42 9.40
N ILE A 17 -7.93 -4.67 9.23
CA ILE A 17 -7.32 -4.93 7.93
C ILE A 17 -6.70 -6.31 8.01
N THR A 18 -7.09 -7.20 7.12
CA THR A 18 -6.48 -8.53 6.95
C THR A 18 -5.77 -8.58 5.62
N SER A 19 -4.66 -9.32 5.52
CA SER A 19 -3.89 -9.48 4.28
C SER A 19 -3.88 -10.94 3.86
N ALA A 20 -4.08 -11.17 2.56
CA ALA A 20 -3.90 -12.46 1.91
C ALA A 20 -2.86 -12.29 0.79
N LEU A 21 -1.77 -13.06 0.86
CA LEU A 21 -0.74 -13.08 -0.18
C LEU A 21 -1.19 -13.97 -1.33
N SER A 22 -0.96 -13.53 -2.57
CA SER A 22 -1.12 -14.38 -3.74
C SER A 22 -0.08 -15.52 -3.73
N PRO A 23 -0.36 -16.68 -4.36
CA PRO A 23 0.63 -17.75 -4.47
C PRO A 23 1.93 -17.25 -5.09
N GLY A 24 3.07 -17.56 -4.45
CA GLY A 24 4.38 -17.10 -4.90
C GLY A 24 4.71 -15.67 -4.49
N THR A 25 4.03 -15.10 -3.49
CA THR A 25 4.37 -13.80 -2.86
C THR A 25 4.90 -14.04 -1.45
N THR A 26 5.98 -13.37 -1.07
CA THR A 26 6.54 -13.40 0.28
C THR A 26 6.76 -12.01 0.84
N THR A 27 6.62 -11.90 2.15
CA THR A 27 6.92 -10.71 2.95
C THR A 27 8.15 -10.93 3.85
N THR A 28 8.74 -12.12 3.80
CA THR A 28 9.73 -12.58 4.78
C THR A 28 11.08 -12.86 4.13
N GLN A 29 12.14 -12.39 4.77
CA GLN A 29 13.51 -12.74 4.45
C GLN A 29 14.33 -12.84 5.73
N ASN A 30 15.24 -13.83 5.77
CA ASN A 30 16.07 -14.11 6.94
C ASN A 30 15.25 -14.26 8.24
N GLY A 31 14.03 -14.82 8.14
CA GLY A 31 13.13 -15.01 9.28
C GLY A 31 12.42 -13.74 9.77
N GLN A 32 12.55 -12.62 9.06
CA GLN A 32 11.98 -11.33 9.44
C GLN A 32 11.05 -10.78 8.35
N SER A 33 9.91 -10.24 8.79
CA SER A 33 8.92 -9.56 7.95
C SER A 33 8.67 -8.16 8.49
N TYR A 34 8.50 -7.21 7.59
CA TYR A 34 8.08 -5.84 7.89
C TYR A 34 6.63 -5.56 7.49
N ASN A 35 5.96 -6.52 6.86
CA ASN A 35 4.57 -6.37 6.45
C ASN A 35 3.67 -6.20 7.68
N PHE A 36 2.77 -5.22 7.63
CA PHE A 36 1.91 -4.78 8.73
C PHE A 36 2.63 -4.20 9.96
N SER A 37 3.93 -3.89 9.85
CA SER A 37 4.66 -3.19 10.89
C SER A 37 4.37 -1.68 10.87
N GLN A 38 4.58 -1.00 12.00
CA GLN A 38 4.46 0.46 12.14
C GLN A 38 5.80 1.11 12.54
N ASN A 39 6.92 0.43 12.30
CA ASN A 39 8.26 0.91 12.66
C ASN A 39 8.94 1.70 11.53
N GLY A 40 8.29 1.84 10.38
CA GLY A 40 8.85 2.53 9.21
C GLY A 40 10.06 1.80 8.62
N SER A 41 10.12 0.48 8.72
CA SER A 41 11.17 -0.34 8.11
C SER A 41 10.59 -1.27 7.05
N GLY A 42 11.41 -1.66 6.08
CA GLY A 42 11.04 -2.57 5.00
C GLY A 42 12.27 -3.30 4.44
N TRP A 43 12.06 -4.45 3.82
CA TRP A 43 13.08 -5.03 2.97
C TRP A 43 13.16 -4.24 1.66
N ASN A 44 14.38 -3.98 1.21
CA ASN A 44 14.69 -3.39 -0.09
C ASN A 44 15.78 -4.22 -0.79
N GLY A 45 15.83 -4.17 -2.12
CA GLY A 45 16.89 -4.77 -2.91
C GLY A 45 18.04 -3.79 -3.17
N ASP A 46 19.27 -4.29 -3.31
CA ASP A 46 20.41 -3.52 -3.83
C ASP A 46 20.74 -3.95 -5.28
N ASN A 47 21.80 -3.41 -5.86
CA ASN A 47 22.22 -3.62 -7.24
C ASN A 47 22.35 -5.08 -7.72
N PRO A 48 22.73 -6.08 -6.89
CA PRO A 48 22.84 -7.45 -7.37
C PRO A 48 21.50 -8.03 -7.85
N GLU A 49 21.45 -8.42 -9.13
CA GLU A 49 20.29 -9.04 -9.81
C GLU A 49 19.83 -10.39 -9.21
N ASP A 50 20.61 -10.91 -8.27
CA ASP A 50 20.40 -12.18 -7.60
C ASP A 50 19.86 -12.02 -6.16
N GLY A 51 19.48 -10.82 -5.72
CA GLY A 51 18.91 -10.60 -4.38
C GLY A 51 19.91 -10.78 -3.23
N SER A 52 21.18 -11.06 -3.53
CA SER A 52 22.24 -11.15 -2.52
C SER A 52 22.53 -9.82 -1.82
N GLY A 53 22.09 -8.72 -2.44
CA GLY A 53 22.21 -7.36 -1.91
C GLY A 53 20.99 -6.87 -1.10
N ASP A 54 19.99 -7.70 -0.84
CA ASP A 54 18.83 -7.27 -0.07
C ASP A 54 19.22 -6.76 1.33
N TYR A 55 18.66 -5.62 1.73
CA TYR A 55 18.95 -4.97 2.99
C TYR A 55 17.68 -4.43 3.67
N THR A 56 17.79 -4.12 4.96
CA THR A 56 16.73 -3.42 5.68
C THR A 56 16.84 -1.93 5.45
N TYR A 57 15.78 -1.33 4.90
CA TYR A 57 15.57 0.10 4.87
C TYR A 57 14.80 0.55 6.13
N SER A 58 15.09 1.74 6.65
CA SER A 58 14.43 2.32 7.83
C SER A 58 14.16 3.81 7.64
N GLY A 59 13.23 4.36 8.42
CA GLY A 59 12.78 5.75 8.30
C GLY A 59 11.81 5.97 7.14
N PHE A 60 11.06 4.93 6.77
CA PHE A 60 10.05 4.95 5.72
C PHE A 60 8.68 5.38 6.24
N GLY A 61 8.04 6.29 5.50
CA GLY A 61 6.66 6.70 5.74
C GLY A 61 6.43 7.55 6.99
N PRO A 62 5.22 8.09 7.15
CA PRO A 62 4.83 8.83 8.34
C PRO A 62 4.80 7.95 9.60
N ALA A 63 4.94 8.58 10.77
CA ALA A 63 4.86 7.87 12.05
C ALA A 63 3.49 7.17 12.22
N GLY A 64 3.52 5.89 12.59
CA GLY A 64 2.31 5.08 12.77
C GLY A 64 1.70 4.52 11.49
N ALA A 65 2.27 4.81 10.31
CA ALA A 65 1.84 4.23 9.05
C ALA A 65 2.06 2.69 9.05
N ILE A 66 1.14 1.96 8.42
CA ILE A 66 1.26 0.51 8.25
C ILE A 66 2.09 0.24 7.00
N VAL A 67 3.26 -0.35 7.17
CA VAL A 67 4.11 -0.76 6.06
C VAL A 67 3.53 -2.00 5.39
N LEU A 68 3.42 -1.94 4.06
CA LEU A 68 3.14 -3.09 3.21
C LEU A 68 4.42 -3.41 2.45
N ASN A 69 5.00 -4.58 2.67
CA ASN A 69 6.28 -4.95 2.08
C ASN A 69 6.22 -6.38 1.56
N GLN A 70 6.48 -6.55 0.27
CA GLN A 70 6.35 -7.82 -0.42
C GLN A 70 7.36 -7.95 -1.56
N ARG A 71 7.51 -9.18 -2.02
CA ARG A 71 8.16 -9.55 -3.28
C ARG A 71 7.60 -10.87 -3.79
N LYS A 72 7.98 -11.23 -5.00
CA LYS A 72 7.82 -12.60 -5.49
C LYS A 72 8.75 -13.57 -4.73
N GLU A 73 8.25 -14.76 -4.43
CA GLU A 73 9.03 -15.87 -3.86
C GLU A 73 10.08 -16.39 -4.84
N GLY A 74 11.18 -16.87 -4.28
CA GLY A 74 12.37 -17.29 -5.02
C GLY A 74 13.54 -16.38 -4.70
N THR A 75 14.65 -16.96 -4.25
CA THR A 75 15.68 -16.20 -3.54
C THR A 75 16.66 -15.46 -4.44
N THR A 76 16.85 -15.84 -5.70
CA THR A 76 18.01 -15.30 -6.44
C THR A 76 17.95 -15.31 -7.98
N THR A 77 16.81 -15.61 -8.59
CA THR A 77 16.46 -15.33 -10.00
C THR A 77 15.09 -15.97 -10.21
N PRO A 78 14.07 -15.19 -10.58
CA PRO A 78 13.51 -15.48 -11.87
C PRO A 78 13.23 -14.21 -12.66
N ILE A 79 13.99 -14.03 -13.75
CA ILE A 79 13.55 -13.27 -14.91
C ILE A 79 12.33 -14.01 -15.46
N GLY A 80 11.13 -13.50 -15.22
CA GLY A 80 9.92 -14.09 -15.75
C GLY A 80 8.65 -13.40 -15.28
N PRO A 81 7.60 -13.39 -16.12
CA PRO A 81 6.33 -12.76 -15.78
C PRO A 81 5.73 -13.40 -14.52
N GLY A 82 5.09 -12.59 -13.68
CA GLY A 82 4.36 -13.01 -12.50
C GLY A 82 4.23 -11.84 -11.54
N THR A 83 3.02 -11.55 -11.09
CA THR A 83 2.73 -10.43 -10.21
C THR A 83 2.65 -10.96 -8.78
N ASP A 84 3.64 -10.63 -7.97
CA ASP A 84 3.46 -10.63 -6.52
C ASP A 84 2.29 -9.70 -6.18
N SER A 85 1.48 -10.12 -5.23
CA SER A 85 0.31 -9.35 -4.81
C SER A 85 -0.09 -9.71 -3.39
N GLN A 86 -0.57 -8.70 -2.68
CA GLN A 86 -1.29 -8.90 -1.44
C GLN A 86 -2.63 -8.18 -1.51
N THR A 87 -3.69 -8.92 -1.21
CA THR A 87 -5.05 -8.40 -1.11
C THR A 87 -5.31 -8.05 0.34
N LEU A 88 -5.63 -6.79 0.59
CA LEU A 88 -6.07 -6.30 1.89
C LEU A 88 -7.59 -6.24 1.92
N THR A 89 -8.21 -6.80 2.96
CA THR A 89 -9.65 -6.69 3.20
C THR A 89 -9.91 -5.77 4.38
N PHE A 90 -10.83 -4.82 4.21
CA PHE A 90 -11.14 -3.80 5.21
C PHE A 90 -12.51 -4.06 5.85
N GLU A 91 -12.53 -4.02 7.18
CA GLU A 91 -13.75 -4.03 7.97
C GLU A 91 -13.77 -2.82 8.93
N PHE A 92 -14.91 -2.14 9.00
CA PHE A 92 -15.18 -1.01 9.88
C PHE A 92 -16.15 -1.49 10.95
N LEU A 93 -15.73 -1.42 12.20
CA LEU A 93 -16.42 -1.98 13.35
C LEU A 93 -16.68 -0.90 14.40
N ASP A 94 -17.81 -0.98 15.09
CA ASP A 94 -18.05 -0.19 16.30
C ASP A 94 -17.27 -0.73 17.52
N ALA A 95 -17.45 -0.07 18.67
CA ALA A 95 -16.81 -0.45 19.93
C ALA A 95 -17.21 -1.86 20.44
N SER A 96 -18.34 -2.40 19.98
CA SER A 96 -18.79 -3.76 20.32
C SER A 96 -18.22 -4.82 19.37
N GLY A 97 -17.57 -4.39 18.28
CA GLY A 97 -17.05 -5.26 17.23
C GLY A 97 -18.09 -5.58 16.14
N ALA A 98 -19.23 -4.90 16.12
CA ALA A 98 -20.25 -5.07 15.08
C ALA A 98 -19.89 -4.24 13.82
N PRO A 99 -20.10 -4.78 12.60
CA PRO A 99 -19.86 -4.03 11.37
C PRO A 99 -20.73 -2.78 11.26
N ILE A 100 -20.12 -1.66 10.88
CA ILE A 100 -20.80 -0.38 10.60
C ILE A 100 -20.69 0.00 9.12
N SER A 101 -21.58 0.85 8.64
CA SER A 101 -21.43 1.42 7.28
C SER A 101 -20.48 2.61 7.32
N ALA A 102 -19.43 2.56 6.51
CA ALA A 102 -18.47 3.66 6.34
C ALA A 102 -18.74 4.39 5.01
N THR A 103 -18.89 5.71 5.09
CA THR A 103 -19.04 6.61 3.92
C THR A 103 -17.97 7.68 3.92
N ASN A 104 -17.79 8.37 2.79
CA ASN A 104 -16.75 9.40 2.62
C ASN A 104 -15.37 8.89 3.08
N VAL A 105 -15.03 7.66 2.68
CA VAL A 105 -13.80 7.02 3.11
C VAL A 105 -12.63 7.63 2.33
N ALA A 106 -11.57 8.00 3.03
CA ALA A 106 -10.31 8.41 2.44
C ALA A 106 -9.18 7.51 2.95
N ILE A 107 -8.45 6.90 2.04
CA ILE A 107 -7.28 6.07 2.34
C ILE A 107 -6.05 6.75 1.76
N ASP A 108 -5.12 7.10 2.64
CA ASP A 108 -3.88 7.77 2.28
C ASP A 108 -2.75 6.75 2.15
N ILE A 109 -2.17 6.63 0.96
CA ILE A 109 -1.07 5.72 0.67
C ILE A 109 0.20 6.53 0.37
N PHE A 110 1.25 6.22 1.13
CA PHE A 110 2.57 6.80 0.98
C PHE A 110 3.40 5.98 -0.02
N ASP A 111 4.03 6.70 -0.94
CA ASP A 111 5.10 6.25 -1.82
C ASP A 111 4.74 5.19 -2.87
N VAL A 112 3.53 5.27 -3.45
CA VAL A 112 3.21 4.49 -4.66
C VAL A 112 4.06 4.99 -5.83
N THR A 113 5.12 4.27 -6.17
CA THR A 113 6.05 4.70 -7.23
C THR A 113 6.38 3.58 -8.20
N SER A 114 6.64 3.92 -9.48
CA SER A 114 7.22 2.96 -10.43
C SER A 114 8.26 3.58 -11.37
N VAL A 115 9.46 3.00 -11.44
CA VAL A 115 10.58 3.50 -12.25
C VAL A 115 10.78 2.65 -13.50
N ALA A 116 10.40 3.15 -14.68
CA ALA A 116 10.50 2.41 -15.93
C ALA A 116 11.94 1.93 -16.30
N GLY A 117 12.07 0.71 -16.82
CA GLY A 117 13.28 0.23 -17.52
C GLY A 117 14.40 -0.38 -16.66
N GLN A 118 14.22 -0.57 -15.36
CA GLN A 118 15.22 -1.19 -14.49
C GLN A 118 14.67 -2.47 -13.84
N ILE A 119 15.06 -3.63 -14.40
CA ILE A 119 14.75 -4.94 -13.81
C ILE A 119 15.67 -5.11 -12.60
N TRP A 120 15.10 -5.47 -11.45
CA TRP A 120 15.86 -5.83 -10.24
C TRP A 120 16.74 -4.71 -9.65
N ARG A 121 16.21 -3.49 -9.59
CA ARG A 121 16.74 -2.45 -8.71
C ARG A 121 15.79 -2.17 -7.57
N ALA A 122 16.32 -1.51 -6.53
CA ALA A 122 15.66 -0.89 -5.36
C ALA A 122 14.46 0.03 -5.64
N SER A 123 13.96 0.02 -6.87
CA SER A 123 12.91 0.89 -7.36
C SER A 123 11.62 0.10 -7.41
N TYR A 124 10.84 0.27 -6.35
CA TYR A 124 9.38 0.37 -6.30
C TYR A 124 8.71 0.28 -7.67
N TRP A 125 7.83 -0.70 -7.85
CA TRP A 125 7.00 -0.87 -9.04
C TRP A 125 5.54 -0.94 -8.63
N ASP A 126 5.15 -0.09 -7.70
CA ASP A 126 3.93 -0.25 -6.96
C ASP A 126 2.72 0.08 -7.81
N ALA A 127 1.73 -0.80 -7.71
CA ALA A 127 0.41 -0.58 -8.23
C ALA A 127 -0.62 -0.91 -7.15
N VAL A 128 -1.64 -0.06 -7.04
CA VAL A 128 -2.71 -0.22 -6.07
C VAL A 128 -4.06 -0.14 -6.77
N GLY A 129 -4.90 -1.16 -6.57
CA GLY A 129 -6.26 -1.21 -7.09
C GLY A 129 -7.26 -1.54 -5.99
N PHE A 130 -8.44 -0.94 -6.04
CA PHE A 130 -9.52 -1.19 -5.08
C PHE A 130 -10.69 -1.94 -5.74
N SER A 131 -11.37 -2.78 -4.96
CA SER A 131 -12.59 -3.49 -5.40
C SER A 131 -13.78 -2.55 -5.62
N VAL A 132 -13.73 -1.37 -5.00
CA VAL A 132 -14.65 -0.26 -5.22
C VAL A 132 -13.90 0.82 -5.97
N ALA A 133 -14.50 1.39 -7.01
CA ALA A 133 -13.86 2.50 -7.72
C ALA A 133 -13.76 3.74 -6.81
N PRO A 134 -12.56 4.35 -6.67
CA PRO A 134 -12.43 5.65 -6.04
C PRO A 134 -13.27 6.69 -6.79
N ALA A 135 -13.95 7.57 -6.06
CA ALA A 135 -14.61 8.76 -6.61
C ALA A 135 -13.59 9.77 -7.13
N SER A 136 -12.42 9.85 -6.48
CA SER A 136 -11.28 10.65 -6.93
C SER A 136 -9.98 10.14 -6.31
N ILE A 137 -8.87 10.39 -6.99
CA ILE A 137 -7.52 10.21 -6.47
C ILE A 137 -6.87 11.60 -6.41
N VAL A 138 -6.40 12.01 -5.25
CA VAL A 138 -5.63 13.26 -5.08
C VAL A 138 -4.19 12.88 -4.83
N SER A 139 -3.32 13.24 -5.77
CA SER A 139 -1.91 12.85 -5.76
C SER A 139 -1.01 14.04 -5.45
N GLU A 140 -0.09 13.84 -4.52
CA GLU A 140 1.06 14.71 -4.28
C GLU A 140 2.36 13.99 -4.63
N PRO A 141 3.37 14.68 -5.20
CA PRO A 141 3.33 16.08 -5.61
C PRO A 141 2.43 16.32 -6.83
N SER A 142 1.78 17.48 -6.89
CA SER A 142 0.87 17.86 -8.01
C SER A 142 1.46 17.72 -9.43
N LEU A 143 2.79 17.76 -9.57
CA LEU A 143 3.50 17.63 -10.84
C LEU A 143 3.63 16.16 -11.33
N ASP A 144 3.34 15.19 -10.47
CA ASP A 144 3.32 13.76 -10.81
C ASP A 144 2.07 13.08 -10.24
N GLN A 145 1.00 13.14 -11.04
CA GLN A 145 -0.32 12.62 -10.69
C GLN A 145 -0.46 11.11 -10.86
N GLY A 146 0.58 10.41 -11.32
CA GLY A 146 0.45 9.00 -11.70
C GLY A 146 -0.57 8.74 -12.81
N ALA A 147 -1.01 7.50 -12.91
CA ALA A 147 -1.94 7.01 -13.92
C ALA A 147 -2.76 5.83 -13.37
N GLY A 148 -3.91 5.59 -14.00
CA GLY A 148 -4.83 4.51 -13.64
C GLY A 148 -5.99 4.99 -12.76
N ALA A 149 -7.14 4.35 -12.91
CA ALA A 149 -8.36 4.69 -12.18
C ALA A 149 -8.38 4.24 -10.70
N GLY A 150 -7.35 3.53 -10.22
CA GLY A 150 -7.31 2.99 -8.86
C GLY A 150 -8.27 1.82 -8.64
N THR A 151 -8.69 1.15 -9.72
CA THR A 151 -9.56 -0.04 -9.65
C THR A 151 -8.73 -1.31 -9.78
N LEU A 152 -9.27 -2.48 -9.43
CA LEU A 152 -8.57 -3.76 -9.68
C LEU A 152 -8.23 -3.98 -11.17
N ALA A 153 -9.07 -3.49 -12.08
CA ALA A 153 -8.87 -3.64 -13.53
C ALA A 153 -7.92 -2.59 -14.14
N ASP A 154 -7.80 -1.43 -13.50
CA ASP A 154 -6.85 -0.37 -13.88
C ASP A 154 -6.24 0.24 -12.60
N PRO A 155 -5.25 -0.45 -12.00
CA PRO A 155 -4.61 -0.02 -10.76
C PRO A 155 -3.90 1.32 -10.94
N PHE A 156 -3.96 2.13 -9.89
CA PHE A 156 -3.17 3.35 -9.79
C PHE A 156 -1.69 3.02 -9.66
N ARG A 157 -0.86 3.76 -10.37
CA ARG A 157 0.60 3.64 -10.37
C ARG A 157 1.23 4.94 -10.85
N ARG A 158 2.51 5.16 -10.56
CA ARG A 158 3.30 6.16 -11.28
C ARG A 158 4.12 5.47 -12.34
N SER A 159 4.20 6.02 -13.55
CA SER A 159 5.10 5.49 -14.57
C SER A 159 5.91 6.64 -15.15
N GLY A 160 7.16 6.76 -14.72
CA GLY A 160 8.07 7.83 -15.13
C GLY A 160 9.52 7.37 -15.09
N GLY A 161 10.39 8.10 -15.79
CA GLY A 161 11.84 7.83 -15.79
C GLY A 161 12.58 8.46 -14.61
N LEU A 162 11.86 9.10 -13.69
CA LEU A 162 12.43 9.91 -12.63
C LEU A 162 11.86 9.53 -11.26
N PHE A 163 12.81 9.21 -10.38
CA PHE A 163 12.76 9.15 -8.91
C PHE A 163 12.22 7.85 -8.27
N PRO A 164 13.09 7.02 -7.66
CA PRO A 164 12.71 6.31 -6.42
C PRO A 164 12.24 7.34 -5.37
N THR A 165 11.59 6.90 -4.28
CA THR A 165 11.16 7.70 -3.10
C THR A 165 11.83 9.07 -3.04
N ASN A 166 11.05 10.16 -3.05
CA ASN A 166 11.62 11.51 -3.08
C ASN A 166 12.62 11.70 -1.93
N PRO A 167 13.80 12.31 -2.18
CA PRO A 167 14.77 12.60 -1.14
C PRO A 167 14.14 13.26 0.09
N ILE A 168 14.64 12.90 1.27
CA ILE A 168 14.23 13.51 2.54
C ILE A 168 14.30 15.04 2.42
N GLY A 169 13.21 15.72 2.80
CA GLY A 169 13.09 17.18 2.71
C GLY A 169 12.41 17.69 1.44
N LEU A 170 12.10 16.83 0.47
CA LEU A 170 11.21 17.15 -0.65
C LEU A 170 9.78 16.63 -0.38
N PRO A 171 8.76 17.21 -1.04
CA PRO A 171 7.40 16.68 -0.98
C PRO A 171 7.41 15.19 -1.33
N GLN A 172 6.92 14.37 -0.41
CA GLN A 172 6.90 12.93 -0.60
C GLN A 172 5.68 12.53 -1.42
N TYR A 173 5.78 11.38 -2.09
CA TYR A 173 4.63 10.83 -2.81
C TYR A 173 3.55 10.40 -1.83
N GLN A 174 2.36 10.95 -2.00
CA GLN A 174 1.23 10.73 -1.12
C GLN A 174 -0.05 10.77 -1.94
N ASP A 175 -0.79 9.67 -1.95
CA ASP A 175 -2.02 9.53 -2.72
C ASP A 175 -3.21 9.31 -1.80
N GLU A 176 -4.20 10.18 -1.89
CA GLU A 176 -5.46 10.04 -1.19
C GLU A 176 -6.51 9.47 -2.14
N PHE A 177 -6.96 8.25 -1.85
CA PHE A 177 -8.05 7.58 -2.54
C PHE A 177 -9.35 7.87 -1.80
N ARG A 178 -10.28 8.59 -2.43
CA ARG A 178 -11.56 8.96 -1.84
C ARG A 178 -12.69 8.10 -2.39
N PHE A 179 -13.57 7.63 -1.52
CA PHE A 179 -14.71 6.78 -1.85
C PHE A 179 -15.99 7.35 -1.21
N ASP A 180 -17.05 7.50 -1.99
CA ASP A 180 -18.35 7.90 -1.46
C ASP A 180 -18.92 6.82 -0.52
N SER A 181 -18.71 5.56 -0.89
CA SER A 181 -19.09 4.38 -0.11
C SER A 181 -17.97 3.34 -0.19
N PHE A 182 -17.64 2.71 0.93
CA PHE A 182 -16.65 1.65 0.99
C PHE A 182 -17.18 0.52 1.91
N PRO A 183 -17.99 -0.41 1.38
CA PRO A 183 -18.64 -1.45 2.16
C PRO A 183 -17.65 -2.34 2.93
N ASN A 184 -18.08 -2.88 4.07
CA ASN A 184 -17.34 -3.91 4.78
C ASN A 184 -16.99 -5.07 3.84
N GLY A 185 -15.74 -5.53 3.91
CA GLY A 185 -15.22 -6.56 3.01
C GLY A 185 -14.69 -6.03 1.68
N SER A 186 -14.74 -4.71 1.43
CA SER A 186 -14.03 -4.10 0.30
C SER A 186 -12.53 -4.37 0.39
N THR A 187 -11.89 -4.51 -0.75
CA THR A 187 -10.49 -4.89 -0.83
C THR A 187 -9.62 -3.87 -1.56
N MET A 188 -8.32 -3.94 -1.27
CA MET A 188 -7.24 -3.27 -1.98
C MET A 188 -6.20 -4.31 -2.36
N ASP A 189 -5.89 -4.42 -3.65
CA ASP A 189 -4.73 -5.18 -4.12
C ASP A 189 -3.53 -4.24 -4.21
N TYR A 190 -2.46 -4.62 -3.53
CA TYR A 190 -1.14 -4.03 -3.71
C TYR A 190 -0.28 -5.03 -4.48
N THR A 191 0.23 -4.62 -5.64
CA THR A 191 0.92 -5.49 -6.60
C THR A 191 2.04 -4.75 -7.33
N SER A 192 2.77 -5.46 -8.19
CA SER A 192 3.73 -4.88 -9.11
C SER A 192 3.09 -4.47 -10.44
N TYR A 193 3.35 -3.24 -10.88
CA TYR A 193 3.08 -2.80 -12.24
C TYR A 193 3.98 -3.54 -13.23
N ASN A 194 3.41 -3.96 -14.36
CA ASN A 194 4.11 -4.65 -15.46
C ASN A 194 4.87 -5.94 -15.05
N GLY A 195 4.59 -6.50 -13.87
CA GLY A 195 5.19 -7.75 -13.40
C GLY A 195 6.71 -7.67 -13.17
N TYR A 196 7.23 -6.47 -12.91
CA TYR A 196 8.60 -6.28 -12.47
C TYR A 196 8.81 -6.87 -11.08
N GLN A 197 10.07 -7.16 -10.77
CA GLN A 197 10.47 -8.01 -9.65
C GLN A 197 11.44 -7.26 -8.74
N GLY A 198 11.34 -7.51 -7.45
CA GLY A 198 12.22 -6.96 -6.42
C GLY A 198 11.50 -6.95 -5.07
N TRP A 199 12.09 -6.32 -4.07
CA TRP A 199 11.33 -5.86 -2.90
C TRP A 199 10.65 -4.55 -3.22
N HIS A 200 9.38 -4.45 -2.87
CA HIS A 200 8.61 -3.22 -2.99
C HIS A 200 7.88 -2.96 -1.68
N PHE A 201 7.73 -1.69 -1.33
CA PHE A 201 6.99 -1.31 -0.15
C PHE A 201 6.34 0.06 -0.27
N ILE A 202 5.09 0.10 0.18
CA ILE A 202 4.27 1.31 0.36
C ILE A 202 3.84 1.38 1.81
N ALA A 203 3.23 2.48 2.25
CA ALA A 203 2.60 2.52 3.57
C ALA A 203 1.19 3.09 3.54
N ILE A 204 0.25 2.44 4.24
CA ILE A 204 -1.05 3.04 4.55
C ILE A 204 -0.81 4.01 5.71
N SER A 205 -0.83 5.29 5.38
CA SER A 205 -0.49 6.38 6.29
C SER A 205 -1.69 6.93 7.06
N SER A 206 -2.90 6.84 6.50
CA SER A 206 -4.11 7.24 7.19
C SER A 206 -5.35 6.56 6.58
N ILE A 207 -6.37 6.38 7.41
CA ILE A 207 -7.72 6.01 7.01
C ILE A 207 -8.69 6.95 7.72
N ARG A 208 -9.53 7.64 6.96
CA ARG A 208 -10.59 8.54 7.46
C ARG A 208 -11.93 8.07 6.91
N PHE A 209 -13.00 8.22 7.68
CA PHE A 209 -14.35 7.84 7.25
C PHE A 209 -15.40 8.53 8.11
N THR A 210 -16.63 8.60 7.59
CA THR A 210 -17.84 8.91 8.36
C THR A 210 -18.51 7.60 8.77
N ALA A 211 -18.70 7.38 10.07
CA ALA A 211 -19.43 6.23 10.58
C ALA A 211 -20.95 6.49 10.52
N GLN A 212 -21.69 5.58 9.89
CA GLN A 212 -23.14 5.54 10.01
C GLN A 212 -23.54 4.41 10.97
N ILE A 213 -24.08 4.79 12.12
CA ILE A 213 -24.70 3.87 13.07
C ILE A 213 -26.17 3.75 12.66
N ALA A 214 -26.66 2.53 12.44
CA ALA A 214 -28.08 2.31 12.25
C ALA A 214 -28.81 2.69 13.55
N CYS A 215 -29.69 3.69 13.48
CA CYS A 215 -30.57 4.08 14.58
C CYS A 215 -31.70 3.06 14.79
#